data_AF-L9KTC1-F1
#
_entry.id   AF-L9KTC1-F1
#
_cell.length_a   1.000
_cell.length_b   1.000
_cell.length_c   1.000
_cell.angle_alpha   90.00
_cell.angle_beta   90.00
_cell.angle_gamma   90.00
#
_symmetry.space_group_name_H-M   'P 1'
#
loop_
_entity.id
_entity.type
_entity.pdbx_description
1 polymer ?
#
loop_
_entity_poly.entity_id
_entity_poly.type
_entity_poly.pdbx_seq_one_letter_code
_entity_poly.pdbx_strand_id
1 'polypeptide(L)' 'MGCTLSAEERAALERSKAIEKNLKEDGISAAKDVKLLLLGAGESGKSTIVKQMK' A
#
# COMPACT_ATOMS: atom_id res chain seq x y z
N MET A 1 -14.92 38.08 -8.67
CA MET A 1 -14.70 36.64 -8.38
C MET A 1 -13.24 36.33 -8.67
N GLY A 2 -12.41 36.30 -7.63
CA GLY A 2 -10.97 36.16 -7.82
C GLY A 2 -10.29 35.88 -6.49
N CYS A 3 -10.57 34.72 -5.90
CA CYS A 3 -9.73 34.20 -4.84
C CYS A 3 -8.54 33.50 -5.50
N THR A 4 -7.44 34.23 -5.65
CA THR A 4 -6.16 33.64 -6.01
C THR A 4 -5.73 32.74 -4.86
N LEU A 5 -5.77 31.42 -5.04
CA LEU A 5 -5.15 30.47 -4.11
C LEU A 5 -3.73 30.93 -3.82
N SER A 6 -3.39 31.09 -2.54
CA SER A 6 -2.04 31.38 -2.09
C SER A 6 -1.07 30.28 -2.56
N ALA A 7 0.22 30.60 -2.64
CA ALA A 7 1.24 29.62 -3.02
C ALA A 7 1.22 28.39 -2.08
N GLU A 8 0.91 28.60 -0.81
CA GLU A 8 0.79 27.55 0.20
C GLU A 8 -0.43 26.64 -0.06
N GLU A 9 -1.58 27.20 -0.41
CA GLU A 9 -2.77 26.43 -0.79
C GLU A 9 -2.53 25.60 -2.05
N ARG A 10 -1.83 26.16 -3.04
CA ARG A 10 -1.43 25.40 -4.25
C ARG A 10 -0.49 24.25 -3.90
N ALA A 11 0.51 24.49 -3.07
CA ALA A 11 1.44 23.45 -2.62
C ALA A 11 0.74 22.36 -1.78
N ALA A 12 -0.26 22.73 -0.97
CA ALA A 12 -1.08 21.78 -0.24
C ALA A 12 -1.92 20.90 -1.18
N LEU A 13 -2.55 21.50 -2.20
CA LEU A 13 -3.33 20.77 -3.19
C LEU A 13 -2.46 19.79 -4.00
N GLU A 14 -1.29 20.22 -4.46
CA GLU A 14 -0.38 19.33 -5.20
C GLU A 14 0.12 18.18 -4.33
N ARG A 15 0.42 18.42 -3.05
CA ARG A 15 0.74 17.34 -2.10
C ARG A 15 -0.43 16.38 -1.91
N SER A 16 -1.65 16.89 -1.76
CA SER A 16 -2.86 16.05 -1.65
C SER A 16 -3.03 15.14 -2.86
N LYS A 17 -2.91 15.70 -4.08
CA LYS A 17 -2.99 14.93 -5.32
C LYS A 17 -1.93 13.83 -5.41
N ALA A 18 -0.70 14.13 -4.98
CA ALA A 18 0.38 13.14 -4.96
C ALA A 18 0.07 11.98 -3.98
N ILE A 19 -0.47 12.30 -2.80
CA ILE A 19 -0.90 11.29 -1.83
C ILE A 19 -2.02 10.41 -2.41
N GLU A 20 -3.05 11.02 -3.02
CA GLU A 20 -4.15 10.28 -3.65
C GLU A 20 -3.66 9.36 -4.77
N LYS A 21 -2.70 9.83 -5.58
CA LYS A 21 -2.08 9.00 -6.63
C LYS A 21 -1.38 7.79 -6.02
N ASN A 22 -0.55 8.00 -5.00
CA ASN A 22 0.18 6.91 -4.34
C ASN A 22 -0.79 5.89 -3.71
N LEU A 23 -1.83 6.37 -3.00
CA LEU A 23 -2.85 5.48 -2.42
C LEU A 23 -3.57 4.63 -3.46
N LYS A 24 -3.84 5.21 -4.65
CA LYS A 24 -4.46 4.47 -5.75
C LYS A 24 -3.53 3.41 -6.32
N GLU A 25 -2.26 3.75 -6.51
CA GLU A 25 -1.24 2.80 -7.00
C GLU A 25 -1.00 1.66 -6.01
N ASP A 26 -0.92 1.97 -4.72
CA ASP A 26 -0.80 0.99 -3.63
C ASP A 26 -2.04 0.09 -3.57
N GLY A 27 -3.24 0.67 -3.71
CA GLY A 27 -4.49 -0.09 -3.74
C GLY A 27 -4.55 -1.09 -4.90
N ILE A 28 -4.11 -0.68 -6.10
CA ILE A 28 -4.03 -1.57 -7.27
C ILE A 28 -3.02 -2.70 -7.04
N SER A 29 -1.87 -2.38 -6.44
CA SER A 29 -0.82 -3.37 -6.15
C SER A 29 -1.29 -4.38 -5.10
N ALA A 30 -1.86 -3.89 -3.99
CA ALA A 30 -2.42 -4.73 -2.94
C ALA A 30 -3.58 -5.62 -3.41
N ALA A 31 -4.35 -5.18 -4.40
CA ALA A 31 -5.42 -5.99 -5.01
C ALA A 31 -4.88 -7.13 -5.90
N LYS A 32 -3.67 -6.98 -6.45
CA LYS A 32 -2.99 -8.03 -7.23
C LYS A 32 -2.28 -9.05 -6.34
N ASP A 33 -1.92 -8.65 -5.12
CA ASP A 33 -1.22 -9.52 -4.18
C ASP A 33 -2.13 -10.63 -3.63
N VAL A 34 -1.72 -11.89 -3.86
CA VAL A 34 -2.41 -13.06 -3.29
C VAL A 34 -1.83 -13.35 -1.91
N LYS A 35 -2.60 -13.07 -0.85
CA LYS A 35 -2.20 -13.34 0.54
C LYS A 35 -2.65 -14.74 0.96
N LEU A 36 -1.69 -15.59 1.35
CA LEU A 36 -1.94 -16.94 1.83
C LEU A 36 -1.58 -17.05 3.31
N LEU A 37 -2.46 -17.69 4.10
CA LEU A 37 -2.22 -17.99 5.51
C LEU A 37 -1.98 -19.49 5.69
N LEU A 38 -0.81 -19.86 6.20
CA LEU A 38 -0.47 -21.25 6.48
C LEU A 38 -0.78 -21.58 7.95
N LEU A 39 -1.74 -22.48 8.18
CA LEU A 39 -2.18 -22.91 9.51
C LEU A 39 -1.63 -24.29 9.87
N GLY A 40 -1.48 -24.54 11.16
CA GLY A 40 -1.02 -25.82 11.71
C GLY A 40 -0.68 -25.71 13.20
N ALA A 41 -0.61 -26.84 13.89
CA ALA A 41 -0.24 -26.90 15.31
C ALA A 41 1.16 -26.33 15.60
N GLY A 42 1.51 -26.19 16.89
CA GLY A 42 2.89 -25.90 17.30
C GLY A 42 3.87 -26.89 16.64
N GLU A 43 5.02 -26.40 16.18
CA GLU A 43 6.09 -27.23 15.59
C GLU A 43 5.72 -28.01 14.30
N SER A 44 4.56 -27.76 13.70
CA SER A 44 4.07 -28.46 12.50
C SER A 44 4.86 -28.20 11.20
N GLY A 45 6.07 -27.63 11.28
CA GLY A 45 6.95 -27.42 10.12
C GLY A 45 6.56 -26.27 9.18
N LYS A 46 5.63 -25.38 9.56
CA LYS A 46 5.22 -24.21 8.73
C LYS A 46 6.42 -23.40 8.21
N SER A 47 7.35 -23.07 9.10
CA SER A 47 8.56 -22.32 8.74
C SER A 47 9.54 -23.15 7.90
N THR A 48 9.55 -24.47 8.05
CA THR A 48 10.38 -25.37 7.23
C THR A 48 9.92 -25.36 5.78
N ILE A 49 8.61 -25.43 5.53
CA ILE A 49 8.03 -25.38 4.18
C ILE A 49 8.41 -24.06 3.49
N VAL A 50 8.20 -22.93 4.17
CA VAL A 50 8.53 -21.61 3.59
C VAL A 50 10.02 -21.46 3.31
N LYS A 51 10.90 -22.04 4.14
CA LYS A 51 12.36 -22.02 3.92
C LYS A 51 12.79 -22.87 2.72
N GLN A 52 12.11 -23.97 2.44
CA GLN A 52 12.42 -24.88 1.32
C GLN A 52 11.92 -24.35 -0.03
N MET A 53 10.95 -23.44 -0.03
CA MET A 53 10.44 -22.80 -1.26
C MET A 53 11.37 -21.69 -1.80
N LYS A 54 12.49 -21.44 -1.14
CA LYS A 54 13.44 -20.36 -1.44
C LYS A 54 14.60 -20.85 -2.30
#